data_AF-A0A7X8ZJP1-F1
#
_entry.id   AF-A0A7X8ZJP1-F1
#
_cell.length_a   1.000
_cell.length_b   1.000
_cell.length_c   1.000
_cell.angle_alpha   90.00
_cell.angle_beta   90.00
_cell.angle_gamma   90.00
#
_symmetry.space_group_name_H-M   'P 1'
#
loop_
_entity.id
_entity.type
_entity.pdbx_description
1 polymer ?
#
loop_
_entity_poly.entity_id
_entity_poly.type
_entity_poly.pdbx_seq_one_letter_code
_entity_poly.pdbx_strand_id
1 'polypeptide(L)'
;MSLPSASESQRREFGPQPIAAILQELGLRSRDLVNASTEQLTYKMVSKACRGRWLSNNVRGKVLRALNKASGGNYTLPDLFNYS
;
A
#
# COMPACT_ATOMS: atom_id res chain seq x y z
N MET A 1 33.36 9.11 22.07
CA MET A 1 33.20 8.56 20.70
C MET A 1 31.73 8.32 20.45
N SER A 2 31.05 9.21 19.74
CA SER A 2 29.62 9.11 19.44
C SER A 2 29.40 8.43 18.09
N LEU A 3 28.59 7.39 18.07
CA LEU A 3 28.10 6.73 16.86
C LEU A 3 27.10 7.65 16.14
N PRO A 4 27.21 7.91 14.83
CA PRO A 4 26.11 8.50 14.09
C PRO A 4 25.18 7.43 13.50
N SER A 5 23.90 7.61 13.81
CA SER A 5 22.71 7.39 12.99
C SER A 5 22.47 6.04 12.32
N ALA A 6 21.63 5.26 12.99
CA ALA A 6 20.65 4.44 12.29
C ALA A 6 19.75 5.34 11.43
N SER A 7 19.84 5.26 10.09
CA SER A 7 18.68 5.12 9.19
C SER A 7 19.03 5.43 7.72
N GLU A 8 19.67 4.49 7.01
CA GLU A 8 19.62 4.42 5.53
C GLU A 8 18.21 4.05 4.99
N SER A 9 17.19 4.04 5.84
CA SER A 9 15.87 3.45 5.58
C SER A 9 14.92 4.29 4.73
N GLN A 10 15.35 5.46 4.22
CA GLN A 10 14.47 6.46 3.58
C GLN A 10 14.61 6.57 2.05
N ARG A 11 15.52 5.84 1.39
CA ARG A 11 15.72 5.98 -0.07
C ARG A 11 14.63 5.36 -0.96
N ARG A 12 13.58 4.75 -0.39
CA ARG A 12 12.51 4.03 -1.14
C ARG A 12 11.12 4.48 -0.72
N GLU A 13 10.95 5.77 -0.44
CA GLU A 13 9.67 6.41 -0.14
C GLU A 13 9.29 7.31 -1.32
N PHE A 14 8.24 6.92 -2.06
CA PHE A 14 7.74 7.61 -3.25
C PHE A 14 6.74 8.72 -2.91
N GLY A 15 6.79 9.26 -1.69
CA GLY A 15 5.81 10.23 -1.19
C GLY A 15 4.40 9.64 -1.03
N PRO A 16 3.38 10.48 -0.76
CA PRO A 16 2.01 10.04 -0.56
C PRO A 16 1.49 9.30 -1.80
N GLN A 17 0.97 8.09 -1.61
CA GLN A 17 0.42 7.30 -2.71
C GLN A 17 -1.08 7.53 -2.86
N PRO A 18 -1.61 7.47 -4.09
CA PRO A 18 -3.04 7.59 -4.36
C PRO A 18 -3.89 6.62 -3.54
N ILE A 19 -3.39 5.40 -3.32
CA ILE A 19 -4.10 4.39 -2.52
C ILE A 19 -4.49 4.90 -1.12
N ALA A 20 -3.67 5.74 -0.48
CA ALA A 20 -4.01 6.27 0.84
C ALA A 20 -5.22 7.21 0.78
N ALA A 21 -5.32 8.03 -0.27
CA ALA A 21 -6.46 8.90 -0.51
C ALA A 21 -7.71 8.06 -0.84
N ILE A 22 -7.60 7.11 -1.76
CA ILE A 22 -8.71 6.22 -2.15
C ILE A 22 -9.25 5.46 -0.92
N LEU A 23 -8.38 4.95 -0.06
CA LEU A 23 -8.80 4.28 1.18
C LEU A 23 -9.54 5.21 2.13
N GLN A 24 -9.09 6.46 2.26
CA GLN A 24 -9.80 7.45 3.08
C GLN A 24 -11.15 7.84 2.48
N GLU A 25 -11.23 8.06 1.17
CA GLU A 25 -12.47 8.40 0.48
C GLU A 25 -13.51 7.28 0.59
N LEU A 26 -13.06 6.02 0.48
CA LEU A 26 -13.93 4.85 0.63
C LEU A 26 -14.21 4.49 2.10
N GLY A 27 -13.58 5.15 3.06
CA GLY A 27 -13.66 4.80 4.49
C GLY A 27 -13.09 3.41 4.83
N LEU A 28 -12.28 2.83 3.93
CA LEU A 28 -11.71 1.50 4.08
C LEU A 28 -10.44 1.53 4.93
N ARG A 29 -10.32 0.60 5.88
CA ARG A 29 -9.11 0.43 6.68
C ARG A 29 -8.28 -0.74 6.16
N SER A 30 -7.02 -0.81 6.60
CA SER A 30 -6.14 -1.94 6.28
C SER A 30 -6.74 -3.31 6.67
N ARG A 31 -7.55 -3.37 7.73
CA ARG A 31 -8.28 -4.61 8.11
C ARG A 31 -9.25 -5.06 7.03
N ASP A 32 -9.95 -4.12 6.41
CA ASP A 32 -11.02 -4.42 5.47
C ASP A 32 -10.41 -4.94 4.17
N LEU A 33 -9.28 -4.39 3.76
CA LEU A 33 -8.50 -4.93 2.63
C LEU A 33 -7.95 -6.32 2.94
N VAL A 34 -7.41 -6.53 4.14
CA VAL A 34 -6.88 -7.85 4.53
C VAL A 34 -7.99 -8.90 4.59
N ASN A 35 -9.18 -8.53 5.10
CA ASN A 35 -10.35 -9.42 5.15
C ASN A 35 -10.97 -9.67 3.77
N ALA A 36 -10.98 -8.68 2.89
CA ALA A 36 -11.49 -8.82 1.53
C ALA A 36 -10.51 -9.57 0.60
N SER A 37 -9.21 -9.52 0.91
CA SER A 37 -8.16 -10.20 0.16
C SER A 37 -8.32 -11.73 0.24
N THR A 38 -8.35 -12.38 -0.92
CA THR A 38 -8.27 -13.85 -1.01
C THR A 38 -6.83 -14.37 -0.98
N GLU A 39 -5.86 -13.47 -1.04
CA GLU A 39 -4.43 -13.78 -1.01
C GLU A 39 -3.82 -13.42 0.36
N GLN A 40 -2.64 -13.96 0.66
CA GLN A 40 -1.86 -13.54 1.84
C GLN A 40 -1.43 -12.07 1.70
N LEU A 41 -2.26 -11.20 2.24
CA LEU A 41 -2.04 -9.76 2.43
C LEU A 41 -2.01 -9.49 3.92
N THR A 42 -1.02 -8.74 4.38
CA THR A 42 -0.89 -8.38 5.80
C THR A 42 -1.13 -6.90 6.02
N TYR A 43 -1.55 -6.54 7.22
CA TYR A 43 -1.68 -5.15 7.67
C TYR A 43 -0.44 -4.31 7.37
N LYS A 44 0.75 -4.88 7.58
CA LYS A 44 2.03 -4.22 7.31
C LYS A 44 2.23 -3.92 5.82
N MET A 45 1.76 -4.79 4.92
CA MET A 45 1.85 -4.54 3.47
C MET A 45 0.96 -3.38 3.05
N VAL A 46 -0.28 -3.32 3.57
CA VAL A 46 -1.20 -2.21 3.28
C VAL A 46 -0.67 -0.89 3.85
N SER A 47 -0.18 -0.90 5.09
CA SER A 47 0.42 0.31 5.69
C SER A 47 1.67 0.78 4.94
N LYS A 48 2.46 -0.13 4.36
CA LYS A 48 3.58 0.22 3.48
C LYS A 48 3.08 0.88 2.18
N ALA A 49 2.02 0.34 1.57
CA ALA A 49 1.40 0.90 0.37
C ALA A 49 0.94 2.35 0.63
N CYS A 50 0.21 2.57 1.73
CA CYS A 50 -0.32 3.89 2.09
C CYS A 50 0.78 4.93 2.35
N ARG A 51 1.89 4.51 2.95
CA ARG A 51 3.04 5.39 3.24
C ARG A 51 3.92 5.65 2.01
N GLY A 52 3.66 5.00 0.87
CA GLY A 52 4.49 5.11 -0.33
C GLY A 52 5.83 4.43 -0.24
N ARG A 53 5.92 3.37 0.56
CA ARG A 53 7.09 2.50 0.49
C ARG A 53 7.04 1.64 -0.75
N TRP A 54 8.21 1.43 -1.35
CA TRP A 54 8.34 0.51 -2.47
C TRP A 54 7.80 -0.88 -2.13
N LEU A 55 6.98 -1.40 -3.04
CA LEU A 55 6.37 -2.72 -2.97
C LEU A 55 6.69 -3.49 -4.24
N SER A 56 7.02 -4.76 -4.11
CA SER A 56 7.20 -5.66 -5.25
C SER A 56 5.88 -5.82 -6.02
N ASN A 57 5.99 -6.12 -7.32
CA ASN A 57 4.82 -6.23 -8.20
C ASN A 57 3.75 -7.21 -7.68
N ASN A 58 4.19 -8.33 -7.09
CA ASN A 58 3.28 -9.31 -6.47
C ASN A 58 2.46 -8.70 -5.33
N VAL A 59 3.06 -7.87 -4.48
CA VAL A 59 2.34 -7.23 -3.37
C VAL A 59 1.42 -6.14 -3.89
N ARG A 60 1.85 -5.36 -4.90
CA ARG A 60 1.00 -4.37 -5.56
C ARG A 60 -0.25 -5.02 -6.16
N GLY A 61 -0.10 -6.15 -6.85
CA GLY A 61 -1.23 -6.92 -7.40
C GLY A 61 -2.19 -7.43 -6.33
N LYS A 62 -1.66 -7.93 -5.20
CA LYS A 62 -2.49 -8.35 -4.05
C LYS A 62 -3.31 -7.19 -3.48
N VAL A 63 -2.66 -6.05 -3.26
CA VAL A 63 -3.31 -4.85 -2.74
C VAL A 63 -4.39 -4.36 -3.69
N LEU A 64 -4.14 -4.38 -5.01
CA LEU A 64 -5.11 -4.01 -6.03
C LEU A 64 -6.36 -4.89 -5.98
N ARG A 65 -6.17 -6.21 -5.99
CA ARG A 65 -7.27 -7.19 -5.94
C ARG A 65 -8.07 -7.06 -4.66
N ALA A 66 -7.38 -6.87 -3.53
CA ALA A 66 -7.99 -6.64 -2.23
C ALA A 66 -8.82 -5.34 -2.21
N LEU A 67 -8.28 -4.25 -2.77
CA LEU A 67 -8.99 -2.97 -2.86
C LEU A 67 -10.23 -3.10 -3.74
N ASN A 68 -10.11 -3.64 -4.95
CA ASN A 68 -11.24 -3.86 -5.86
C ASN A 68 -12.33 -4.72 -5.23
N LYS A 69 -11.94 -5.73 -4.46
CA LYS A 69 -12.89 -6.59 -3.75
C LYS A 69 -13.55 -5.91 -2.55
N ALA A 70 -12.81 -5.06 -1.83
CA ALA A 70 -13.34 -4.30 -0.70
C ALA A 70 -14.24 -3.12 -1.13
N SER A 71 -13.87 -2.45 -2.23
CA SER A 71 -14.60 -1.30 -2.77
C SER A 71 -15.73 -1.71 -3.71
N GLY A 72 -15.70 -2.93 -4.26
CA GLY A 72 -16.58 -3.34 -5.36
C GLY A 72 -16.25 -2.64 -6.69
N GLY A 73 -15.16 -1.89 -6.75
CA GLY A 73 -14.72 -1.11 -7.91
C GLY A 73 -13.72 -1.84 -8.80
N ASN A 74 -13.28 -1.15 -9.85
CA ASN A 74 -12.29 -1.66 -10.80
C ASN A 74 -11.14 -0.68 -11.01
N TYR A 75 -10.36 -0.49 -9.94
CA TYR A 75 -9.10 0.22 -9.93
C TYR A 75 -7.99 -0.57 -10.65
N THR A 76 -6.93 0.14 -11.04
CA THR A 76 -5.75 -0.43 -11.70
C THR A 76 -4.46 -0.05 -10.96
N LEU A 77 -3.35 -0.75 -11.19
CA LEU A 77 -2.06 -0.42 -10.56
C LEU A 77 -1.63 1.06 -10.67
N PRO A 78 -1.71 1.72 -11.84
CA PRO A 78 -1.35 3.14 -11.95
C PRO A 78 -2.32 4.06 -11.19
N ASP A 79 -3.53 3.61 -10.90
CA ASP A 79 -4.50 4.31 -10.06
C ASP A 79 -4.09 4.28 -8.58
N LEU A 80 -3.40 3.22 -8.14
CA LEU A 80 -3.01 3.02 -6.74
C LEU A 80 -1.59 3.54 -6.43
N PHE A 81 -0.69 3.49 -7.42
CA PHE A 81 0.73 3.74 -7.25
C PHE A 81 1.26 4.70 -8.32
N ASN A 82 1.96 5.75 -7.90
CA ASN A 82 2.55 6.75 -8.79
C ASN A 82 3.90 6.31 -9.39
N TYR A 83 4.25 5.02 -9.30
CA TYR A 83 5.53 4.48 -9.75
C TYR A 83 5.35 3.13 -10.45
N SER A 84 6.13 2.92 -11.53
CA SER A 84 6.12 1.71 -12.35
C SER A 84 6.88 0.54 -11.71
#